data_AF-R6HZ47-F1
#
_entry.id   AF-R6HZ47-F1
#
_cell.length_a   1.000
_cell.length_b   1.000
_cell.length_c   1.000
_cell.angle_alpha   90.00
_cell.angle_beta   90.00
_cell.angle_gamma   90.00
#
_symmetry.space_group_name_H-M   'P 1'
#
loop_
_entity.id
_entity.type
_entity.pdbx_description
1 polymer ?
#
loop_
_entity_poly.entity_id
_entity_poly.type
_entity_poly.pdbx_seq_one_letter_code
_entity_poly.pdbx_strand_id
1 'polypeptide(L)'
;MLLEPVGAKKESLTKLYDFDLMEGGGHITGYLVSGEEAAAFEDRLTAYTAACPEKYQDLPGASLVFAVGDGNHSLATAKSCYEELKAKNPGVDLSNHPARYALVELENIHDEAQQFEPIHRVVVETDPEALLAALEPWCAPDGYPITWYAGEKTGTVYLDRSRSQLEVGVLQQFLDEYLAAHPGKIDYIHGDEDLKNLARQDRAIGFLLPAMAKSQLFRGVVADGVLPRKTFSMGHAREKRYYLEGRTIK
;
A
#
# COMPACT_ATOMS: atom_id res chain seq x y z
N MET A 1 1.24 19.77 -6.70
CA MET A 1 0.14 19.68 -5.73
C MET A 1 -1.15 19.64 -6.52
N LEU A 2 -1.93 18.57 -6.37
CA LEU A 2 -3.08 18.25 -7.24
C LEU A 2 -4.39 18.58 -6.53
N LEU A 3 -4.53 18.16 -5.27
CA LEU A 3 -5.77 18.28 -4.48
C LEU A 3 -5.84 19.60 -3.69
N GLU A 4 -4.68 20.10 -3.24
CA GLU A 4 -4.58 21.27 -2.35
C GLU A 4 -5.24 22.54 -2.92
N PRO A 5 -5.12 22.86 -4.23
CA PRO A 5 -5.80 24.03 -4.79
C PRO A 5 -7.33 23.96 -4.73
N VAL A 6 -7.91 22.76 -4.83
CA VAL A 6 -9.37 22.57 -4.69
C VAL A 6 -9.76 22.71 -3.21
N GLY A 7 -8.97 22.13 -2.31
CA GLY A 7 -9.16 22.28 -0.86
C GLY A 7 -9.12 23.73 -0.38
N ALA A 8 -8.25 24.57 -0.96
CA ALA A 8 -8.17 26.00 -0.64
C ALA A 8 -9.45 26.79 -1.02
N LYS A 9 -10.28 26.25 -1.90
CA LYS A 9 -11.55 26.84 -2.33
C LYS A 9 -12.78 26.14 -1.73
N LYS A 10 -12.59 25.24 -0.76
CA LYS A 10 -13.65 24.46 -0.13
C LYS A 10 -14.86 25.30 0.27
N GLU A 11 -14.65 26.47 0.89
CA GLU A 11 -15.73 27.35 1.35
C GLU A 11 -16.56 28.00 0.23
N SER A 12 -16.04 28.06 -1.00
CA SER A 12 -16.82 28.54 -2.17
C SER A 12 -17.55 27.43 -2.91
N LEU A 13 -17.34 26.16 -2.55
CA LEU A 13 -17.99 25.02 -3.18
C LEU A 13 -19.35 24.73 -2.54
N THR A 14 -20.25 24.14 -3.32
CA THR A 14 -21.55 23.71 -2.81
C THR A 14 -21.37 22.55 -1.83
N LYS A 15 -21.72 22.76 -0.55
CA LYS A 15 -21.71 21.70 0.46
C LYS A 15 -22.84 20.69 0.18
N LEU A 16 -22.50 19.41 0.07
CA LEU A 16 -23.43 18.31 -0.20
C LEU A 16 -23.87 17.58 1.07
N TYR A 17 -22.96 17.38 2.01
CA TYR A 17 -23.24 16.74 3.29
C TYR A 17 -22.32 17.29 4.38
N ASP A 18 -22.83 17.28 5.61
CA ASP A 18 -22.23 17.88 6.81
C ASP A 18 -22.87 17.20 8.02
N PHE A 19 -22.18 16.25 8.65
CA PHE A 19 -22.74 15.50 9.77
C PHE A 19 -21.66 14.86 10.64
N ASP A 20 -22.04 14.57 11.88
CA ASP A 20 -21.21 13.82 12.82
C ASP A 20 -21.29 12.31 12.53
N LEU A 21 -20.13 11.66 12.55
CA LEU A 21 -20.04 10.21 12.44
C LEU A 21 -20.53 9.56 13.74
N MET A 22 -21.17 8.40 13.60
CA MET A 22 -21.65 7.59 14.72
C MET A 22 -20.52 7.22 15.70
N GLU A 23 -20.89 6.87 16.94
CA GLU A 23 -19.96 6.44 17.99
C GLU A 23 -18.82 7.43 18.29
N GLY A 24 -19.07 8.73 18.08
CA GLY A 24 -18.05 9.77 18.30
C GLY A 24 -16.90 9.70 17.30
N GLY A 25 -17.16 9.20 16.09
CA GLY A 25 -16.18 9.07 15.01
C GLY A 25 -15.64 10.38 14.44
N GLY A 26 -16.11 11.53 14.94
CA GLY A 26 -15.74 12.85 14.46
C GLY A 26 -16.82 13.42 13.55
N HIS A 27 -16.41 14.29 12.63
CA HIS A 27 -17.31 15.08 11.80
C HIS A 27 -16.83 15.05 10.34
N ILE A 28 -17.74 14.88 9.39
CA ILE A 28 -17.41 14.80 7.97
C ILE A 28 -18.24 15.79 7.16
N THR A 29 -17.57 16.41 6.18
CA THR A 29 -18.18 17.35 5.24
C THR A 29 -17.78 17.03 3.81
N GLY A 30 -18.73 17.04 2.89
CA GLY A 30 -18.50 16.82 1.46
C GLY A 30 -18.94 18.00 0.63
N TYR A 31 -18.18 18.32 -0.42
CA TYR A 31 -18.40 19.48 -1.27
C TYR A 31 -18.38 19.06 -2.74
N LEU A 32 -19.28 19.64 -3.53
CA LEU A 32 -19.36 19.40 -4.97
C LEU A 32 -18.31 20.23 -5.70
N VAL A 33 -17.36 19.55 -6.35
CA VAL A 33 -16.46 20.16 -7.32
C VAL A 33 -17.15 20.14 -8.68
N SER A 34 -17.53 21.31 -9.20
CA SER A 34 -18.27 21.45 -10.47
C SER A 34 -17.93 22.77 -11.17
N GLY A 35 -18.35 22.91 -12.42
CA GLY A 35 -18.15 24.13 -13.22
C GLY A 35 -16.67 24.45 -13.44
N GLU A 36 -16.31 25.72 -13.28
CA GLU A 36 -14.94 26.21 -13.50
C GLU A 36 -13.90 25.52 -12.62
N GLU A 37 -14.25 25.14 -11.38
CA GLU A 37 -13.32 24.44 -10.49
C GLU A 37 -13.04 23.01 -10.92
N ALA A 38 -14.05 22.32 -11.50
CA ALA A 38 -13.86 21.00 -12.07
C ALA A 38 -12.97 21.06 -13.33
N ALA A 39 -13.24 22.00 -14.24
CA ALA A 39 -12.40 22.21 -15.42
C ALA A 39 -10.94 22.54 -15.03
N ALA A 40 -10.75 23.44 -14.07
CA ALA A 40 -9.42 23.78 -13.57
C ALA A 40 -8.72 22.61 -12.86
N PHE A 41 -9.47 21.68 -12.27
CA PHE A 41 -8.91 20.44 -11.72
C PHE A 41 -8.49 19.47 -12.84
N GLU A 42 -9.29 19.31 -13.89
CA GLU A 42 -8.96 18.48 -15.05
C GLU A 42 -7.70 18.97 -15.79
N ASP A 43 -7.55 20.29 -15.96
CA ASP A 43 -6.34 20.89 -16.54
C ASP A 43 -5.10 20.57 -15.70
N ARG A 44 -5.22 20.68 -14.37
CA ARG A 44 -4.14 20.35 -13.43
C ARG A 44 -3.82 18.87 -13.44
N LEU A 45 -4.83 18.01 -13.49
CA LEU A 45 -4.67 16.57 -13.58
C LEU A 45 -3.92 16.17 -14.87
N THR A 46 -4.27 16.81 -15.99
CA THR A 46 -3.61 16.61 -17.28
C THR A 46 -2.14 17.01 -17.21
N ALA A 47 -1.84 18.21 -16.70
CA ALA A 47 -0.47 18.69 -16.53
C ALA A 47 0.33 17.81 -15.55
N TYR A 48 -0.28 17.39 -14.44
CA TYR A 48 0.35 16.50 -13.46
C TYR A 48 0.71 15.16 -14.08
N THR A 49 -0.20 14.57 -14.86
CA THR A 49 -0.01 13.29 -15.55
C THR A 49 1.12 13.40 -16.58
N ALA A 50 1.15 14.47 -17.37
CA ALA A 50 2.18 14.71 -18.37
C ALA A 50 3.59 14.90 -17.76
N ALA A 51 3.69 15.44 -16.55
CA ALA A 51 4.96 15.64 -15.86
C ALA A 51 5.48 14.41 -15.08
N CYS A 52 4.63 13.40 -14.83
CA CYS A 52 5.02 12.22 -14.04
C CYS A 52 6.21 11.43 -14.62
N PRO A 53 6.35 11.25 -15.95
CA PRO A 53 7.52 10.56 -16.52
C PRO A 53 8.86 11.18 -16.14
N GLU A 54 8.91 12.48 -15.85
CA GLU A 54 10.16 13.14 -15.46
C GLU A 54 10.61 12.80 -14.04
N LYS A 55 9.70 12.38 -13.15
CA LYS A 55 10.01 12.12 -11.73
C LYS A 55 10.78 10.83 -11.47
N TYR A 56 10.73 9.86 -12.40
CA TYR A 56 11.24 8.51 -12.21
C TYR A 56 12.14 8.07 -13.38
N GLN A 57 12.78 9.02 -14.07
CA GLN A 57 13.64 8.74 -15.23
C GLN A 57 14.86 7.84 -14.89
N ASP A 58 15.24 7.80 -13.61
CA ASP A 58 16.34 6.99 -13.10
C ASP A 58 15.96 5.52 -12.85
N LEU A 59 14.68 5.15 -12.98
CA LEU A 59 14.17 3.81 -12.74
C LEU A 59 13.73 3.14 -14.05
N PRO A 60 13.97 1.83 -14.21
CA PRO A 60 13.40 1.07 -15.33
C PRO A 60 11.88 0.95 -15.15
N GLY A 61 11.11 1.19 -16.22
CA GLY A 61 9.65 0.95 -16.21
C GLY A 61 8.82 2.15 -16.67
N ALA A 62 7.50 1.94 -16.68
CA ALA A 62 6.54 3.01 -17.00
C ALA A 62 6.39 3.96 -15.80
N SER A 63 6.18 5.25 -16.09
CA SER A 63 5.87 6.22 -15.06
C SER A 63 4.55 5.89 -14.37
N LEU A 64 4.56 5.84 -13.04
CA LEU A 64 3.36 5.66 -12.24
C LEU A 64 2.82 7.03 -11.81
N VAL A 65 1.60 7.34 -12.23
CA VAL A 65 0.90 8.60 -11.89
C VAL A 65 0.12 8.43 -10.60
N PHE A 66 -0.61 7.32 -10.47
CA PHE A 66 -1.44 6.98 -9.31
C PHE A 66 -1.15 5.56 -8.85
N ALA A 67 -1.09 5.38 -7.53
CA ALA A 67 -1.05 4.07 -6.90
C ALA A 67 -2.45 3.74 -6.36
N VAL A 68 -2.89 2.50 -6.53
CA VAL A 68 -4.16 2.02 -5.98
C VAL A 68 -3.91 1.57 -4.53
N GLY A 69 -4.29 2.42 -3.58
CA GLY A 69 -4.15 2.15 -2.15
C GLY A 69 -5.11 1.06 -1.65
N ASP A 70 -6.40 1.22 -1.95
CA ASP A 70 -7.45 0.23 -1.69
C ASP A 70 -8.29 -0.05 -2.95
N GLY A 71 -8.93 -1.22 -3.01
CA GLY A 71 -9.77 -1.60 -4.14
C GLY A 71 -9.04 -2.27 -5.31
N ASN A 72 -7.81 -2.75 -5.13
CA ASN A 72 -7.02 -3.46 -6.17
C ASN A 72 -7.82 -4.59 -6.87
N HIS A 73 -8.51 -5.43 -6.10
CA HIS A 73 -9.34 -6.52 -6.64
C HIS A 73 -10.57 -5.98 -7.39
N SER A 74 -11.21 -4.93 -6.86
CA SER A 74 -12.37 -4.28 -7.48
C SER A 74 -12.00 -3.65 -8.82
N LEU A 75 -10.88 -2.93 -8.89
CA LEU A 75 -10.38 -2.33 -10.12
C LEU A 75 -9.95 -3.38 -11.15
N ALA A 76 -9.29 -4.46 -10.70
CA ALA A 76 -8.93 -5.58 -11.57
C ALA A 76 -10.20 -6.26 -12.15
N THR A 77 -11.24 -6.43 -11.34
CA THR A 77 -12.53 -6.98 -11.76
C THR A 77 -13.22 -6.07 -12.78
N ALA A 78 -13.29 -4.76 -12.49
CA ALA A 78 -13.87 -3.78 -13.41
C ALA A 78 -13.16 -3.80 -14.77
N LYS A 79 -11.82 -3.89 -14.77
CA LYS A 79 -11.03 -4.07 -16.00
C LYS A 79 -11.42 -5.34 -16.74
N SER A 80 -11.49 -6.49 -16.06
CA SER A 80 -11.89 -7.76 -16.70
C SER A 80 -13.28 -7.66 -17.33
N CYS A 81 -14.25 -7.03 -16.65
CA CYS A 81 -15.59 -6.80 -17.20
C CYS A 81 -15.55 -5.98 -18.50
N TYR A 82 -14.71 -4.94 -18.57
CA TYR A 82 -14.55 -4.15 -19.79
C TYR A 82 -13.86 -4.93 -20.92
N GLU A 83 -12.84 -5.73 -20.61
CA GLU A 83 -12.18 -6.58 -21.60
C GLU A 83 -13.14 -7.64 -22.18
N GLU A 84 -13.95 -8.27 -21.33
CA GLU A 84 -15.00 -9.19 -21.78
C GLU A 84 -16.06 -8.50 -22.65
N LEU A 85 -16.45 -7.27 -22.29
CA LEU A 85 -17.38 -6.47 -23.10
C LEU A 85 -16.82 -6.22 -24.50
N LYS A 86 -15.53 -5.85 -24.60
CA LYS A 86 -14.85 -5.70 -25.90
C LYS A 86 -14.81 -7.00 -26.69
N ALA A 87 -14.46 -8.11 -26.04
CA ALA A 87 -14.39 -9.42 -26.68
C ALA A 87 -15.75 -9.87 -27.26
N LYS A 88 -16.85 -9.53 -26.57
CA LYS A 88 -18.22 -9.84 -27.02
C LYS A 88 -18.74 -8.92 -28.14
N ASN A 89 -18.08 -7.79 -28.40
CA ASN A 89 -18.51 -6.77 -29.36
C ASN A 89 -17.37 -6.38 -30.33
N PRO A 90 -16.85 -7.33 -31.12
CA PRO A 90 -15.75 -7.05 -32.04
C PRO A 90 -16.15 -5.99 -33.08
N GLY A 91 -15.28 -5.01 -33.31
CA GLY A 91 -15.50 -3.92 -34.27
C GLY A 91 -16.36 -2.76 -33.77
N VAL A 92 -16.90 -2.82 -32.55
CA VAL A 92 -17.60 -1.71 -31.91
C VAL A 92 -16.59 -0.80 -31.19
N ASP A 93 -16.66 0.50 -31.44
CA ASP A 93 -15.89 1.48 -30.67
C ASP A 93 -16.48 1.62 -29.26
N LEU A 94 -15.77 1.07 -28.28
CA LEU A 94 -16.11 1.12 -26.86
C LEU A 94 -15.19 2.05 -26.07
N SER A 95 -14.47 2.95 -26.73
CA SER A 95 -13.54 3.88 -26.09
C SER A 95 -14.22 4.80 -25.06
N ASN A 96 -15.47 5.21 -25.32
CA ASN A 96 -16.28 6.06 -24.44
C ASN A 96 -17.33 5.29 -23.64
N HIS A 97 -17.27 3.95 -23.61
CA HIS A 97 -18.26 3.15 -22.88
C HIS A 97 -18.07 3.35 -21.36
N PRO A 98 -19.13 3.52 -20.54
CA PRO A 98 -18.99 3.76 -19.10
C PRO A 98 -18.13 2.74 -18.35
N ALA A 99 -18.21 1.45 -18.73
CA ALA A 99 -17.38 0.38 -18.17
C ALA A 99 -15.85 0.55 -18.39
N ARG A 100 -15.42 1.46 -19.28
CA ARG A 100 -14.00 1.80 -19.48
C ARG A 100 -13.43 2.54 -18.26
N TYR A 101 -14.28 3.21 -17.51
CA TYR A 101 -13.91 4.08 -16.40
C TYR A 101 -14.24 3.39 -15.07
N ALA A 102 -13.46 3.72 -14.04
CA ALA A 102 -13.73 3.34 -12.66
C ALA A 102 -13.89 4.62 -11.84
N LEU A 103 -14.86 4.62 -10.93
CA LEU A 103 -14.94 5.66 -9.90
C LEU A 103 -13.81 5.43 -8.90
N VAL A 104 -13.08 6.49 -8.59
CA VAL A 104 -11.95 6.46 -7.66
C VAL A 104 -12.06 7.60 -6.67
N GLU A 105 -11.50 7.39 -5.49
CA GLU A 105 -11.19 8.45 -4.54
C GLU A 105 -9.72 8.82 -4.70
N LEU A 106 -9.43 10.10 -4.93
CA LEU A 106 -8.06 10.59 -4.99
C LEU A 106 -7.67 11.11 -3.62
N GLU A 107 -6.69 10.43 -3.02
CA GLU A 107 -6.23 10.75 -1.68
C GLU A 107 -4.83 11.37 -1.69
N ASN A 108 -4.57 12.30 -0.77
CA ASN A 108 -3.24 12.82 -0.56
C ASN A 108 -2.46 11.90 0.38
N ILE A 109 -1.62 11.04 -0.19
CA ILE A 109 -0.82 10.12 0.63
C ILE A 109 0.14 10.84 1.56
N HIS A 110 0.43 12.12 1.35
CA HIS A 110 1.29 12.90 2.25
C HIS A 110 0.55 13.39 3.50
N ASP A 111 -0.77 13.25 3.58
CA ASP A 111 -1.57 13.59 4.75
C ASP A 111 -1.09 12.82 5.99
N GLU A 112 -1.10 13.49 7.15
CA GLU A 112 -0.65 12.92 8.42
C GLU A 112 -1.54 11.78 8.90
N ALA A 113 -2.81 11.74 8.47
CA ALA A 113 -3.72 10.63 8.74
C ALA A 113 -3.33 9.35 7.98
N GLN A 114 -2.57 9.46 6.88
CA GLN A 114 -2.12 8.32 6.08
C GLN A 114 -0.70 7.90 6.45
N GLN A 115 -0.53 7.39 7.66
CA GLN A 115 0.74 6.82 8.09
C GLN A 115 0.93 5.41 7.53
N PHE A 116 2.18 5.08 7.21
CA PHE A 116 2.56 3.72 6.85
C PHE A 116 3.08 3.02 8.09
N GLU A 117 2.31 2.06 8.57
CA GLU A 117 2.75 1.18 9.65
C GLU A 117 3.38 -0.08 9.06
N PRO A 118 4.55 -0.52 9.57
CA PRO A 118 5.13 -1.77 9.14
C PRO A 118 4.20 -2.93 9.50
N ILE A 119 4.19 -3.94 8.64
CA ILE A 119 3.60 -5.24 8.99
C ILE A 119 4.77 -6.15 9.22
N HIS A 120 4.98 -6.58 10.47
CA HIS A 120 6.10 -7.41 10.84
C HIS A 120 5.88 -8.88 10.45
N ARG A 121 6.90 -9.74 10.62
CA ARG A 121 6.80 -11.18 10.38
C ARG A 121 7.06 -11.93 11.67
N VAL A 122 6.17 -12.85 12.03
CA VAL A 122 6.45 -13.86 13.05
C VAL A 122 6.37 -15.22 12.39
N VAL A 123 7.38 -16.05 12.60
CA VAL A 123 7.36 -17.44 12.16
C VAL A 123 7.19 -18.30 13.39
N VAL A 124 6.09 -19.05 13.46
CA VAL A 124 5.80 -20.01 14.53
C VAL A 124 6.04 -21.44 14.06
N GLU A 125 6.07 -22.39 15.00
CA GLU A 125 6.31 -23.83 14.75
C GLU A 125 7.70 -24.14 14.14
N THR A 126 8.63 -23.18 14.17
CA THR A 126 9.97 -23.27 13.56
C THR A 126 11.08 -23.38 14.60
N ASP A 127 12.29 -23.76 14.18
CA ASP A 127 13.51 -23.63 15.00
C ASP A 127 14.18 -22.28 14.70
N PRO A 128 14.18 -21.32 15.65
CA PRO A 128 14.76 -20.00 15.45
C PRO A 128 16.26 -20.02 15.09
N GLU A 129 17.04 -20.94 15.68
CA GLU A 129 18.48 -20.99 15.44
C GLU A 129 18.78 -21.54 14.04
N ALA A 130 18.07 -22.59 13.63
CA ALA A 130 18.18 -23.12 12.27
C ALA A 130 17.72 -22.10 11.21
N LEU A 131 16.66 -21.34 11.48
CA LEU A 131 16.17 -20.30 10.59
C LEU A 131 17.18 -19.16 10.46
N LEU A 132 17.75 -18.68 11.57
CA LEU A 132 18.78 -17.64 11.54
C LEU A 132 20.05 -18.09 10.80
N ALA A 133 20.49 -19.33 10.97
CA ALA A 133 21.61 -19.89 10.22
C ALA A 133 21.31 -19.95 8.71
N ALA A 134 20.10 -20.33 8.33
CA ALA A 134 19.67 -20.35 6.93
C ALA A 134 19.54 -18.94 6.32
N LEU A 135 19.33 -17.91 7.15
CA LEU A 135 19.23 -16.51 6.73
C LEU A 135 20.60 -15.87 6.49
N GLU A 136 21.68 -16.42 7.04
CA GLU A 136 23.04 -15.86 6.92
C GLU A 136 23.48 -15.60 5.46
N PRO A 137 23.25 -16.51 4.49
CA PRO A 137 23.60 -16.27 3.07
C PRO A 137 22.78 -15.18 2.37
N TRP A 138 21.72 -14.68 3.02
CA TRP A 138 20.90 -13.56 2.56
C TRP A 138 21.36 -12.23 3.13
N CYS A 139 22.41 -12.23 3.95
CA CYS A 139 22.94 -11.04 4.60
C CYS A 139 24.20 -10.48 3.91
N ALA A 140 24.40 -9.18 4.02
CA ALA A 140 25.60 -8.47 3.57
C ALA A 140 25.98 -7.36 4.58
N PRO A 141 27.27 -6.98 4.73
CA PRO A 141 27.69 -5.98 5.71
C PRO A 141 26.96 -4.63 5.61
N ASP A 142 26.67 -4.16 4.41
CA ASP A 142 25.94 -2.89 4.15
C ASP A 142 24.43 -3.12 3.92
N GLY A 143 23.90 -4.21 4.46
CA GLY A 143 22.51 -4.64 4.29
C GLY A 143 21.46 -3.74 4.95
N TYR A 144 20.20 -4.12 4.80
CA TYR A 144 19.08 -3.57 5.57
C TYR A 144 19.07 -4.16 6.98
N PRO A 145 19.21 -3.34 8.04
CA PRO A 145 19.19 -3.84 9.41
C PRO A 145 17.77 -4.27 9.80
N ILE A 146 17.60 -5.55 10.14
CA ILE A 146 16.35 -6.12 10.66
C ILE A 146 16.62 -6.69 12.04
N THR A 147 15.88 -6.20 13.04
CA THR A 147 15.94 -6.74 14.40
C THR A 147 15.06 -7.98 14.50
N TRP A 148 15.56 -9.03 15.15
CA TRP A 148 14.80 -10.25 15.42
C TRP A 148 14.68 -10.53 16.92
N TYR A 149 13.65 -11.29 17.28
CA TYR A 149 13.34 -11.73 18.64
C TYR A 149 13.00 -13.22 18.62
N ALA A 150 13.53 -14.01 19.55
CA ALA A 150 13.20 -15.42 19.73
C ALA A 150 13.35 -15.81 21.20
N GLY A 151 12.24 -16.04 21.90
CA GLY A 151 12.25 -16.15 23.37
C GLY A 151 12.77 -14.86 24.00
N GLU A 152 13.80 -14.99 24.85
CA GLU A 152 14.52 -13.88 25.47
C GLU A 152 15.71 -13.38 24.63
N LYS A 153 16.03 -14.05 23.51
CA LYS A 153 17.15 -13.68 22.63
C LYS A 153 16.70 -12.61 21.63
N THR A 154 17.60 -11.70 21.31
CA THR A 154 17.42 -10.69 20.27
C THR A 154 18.74 -10.41 19.57
N GLY A 155 18.67 -9.96 18.33
CA GLY A 155 19.83 -9.60 17.52
C GLY A 155 19.41 -8.86 16.25
N THR A 156 20.40 -8.52 15.43
CA THR A 156 20.18 -7.82 14.17
C THR A 156 20.86 -8.58 13.04
N VAL A 157 20.13 -8.75 11.94
CA VAL A 157 20.67 -9.23 10.67
C VAL A 157 20.66 -8.09 9.66
N TYR A 158 21.52 -8.17 8.65
CA TYR A 158 21.70 -7.12 7.65
C TYR A 158 21.39 -7.68 6.26
N LEU A 159 20.14 -7.58 5.81
CA LEU A 159 19.68 -8.22 4.57
C LEU A 159 20.29 -7.57 3.32
N ASP A 160 20.78 -8.38 2.38
CA ASP A 160 21.48 -7.90 1.19
C ASP A 160 20.57 -7.05 0.28
N ARG A 161 20.94 -5.77 0.12
CA ARG A 161 20.21 -4.78 -0.67
C ARG A 161 20.20 -5.07 -2.18
N SER A 162 21.12 -5.91 -2.67
CA SER A 162 21.16 -6.28 -4.09
C SER A 162 20.00 -7.20 -4.50
N ARG A 163 19.34 -7.84 -3.52
CA ARG A 163 18.26 -8.81 -3.75
C ARG A 163 16.89 -8.17 -3.96
N SER A 164 16.63 -7.01 -3.35
CA SER A 164 15.38 -6.26 -3.51
C SER A 164 15.54 -4.79 -3.10
N GLN A 165 14.75 -3.90 -3.68
CA GLN A 165 14.69 -2.49 -3.29
C GLN A 165 14.17 -2.26 -1.86
N LEU A 166 13.47 -3.24 -1.29
CA LEU A 166 12.90 -3.15 0.06
C LEU A 166 13.32 -4.35 0.92
N GLU A 167 13.61 -4.09 2.18
CA GLU A 167 14.01 -5.11 3.17
C GLU A 167 12.95 -6.19 3.38
N VAL A 168 11.67 -5.82 3.36
CA VAL A 168 10.56 -6.77 3.44
C VAL A 168 10.51 -7.69 2.21
N GLY A 169 10.97 -7.23 1.05
CA GLY A 169 11.07 -8.05 -0.15
C GLY A 169 12.10 -9.16 0.03
N VAL A 170 13.30 -8.80 0.50
CA VAL A 170 14.38 -9.77 0.78
C VAL A 170 13.95 -10.77 1.85
N LEU A 171 13.38 -10.29 2.96
CA LEU A 171 12.92 -11.15 4.05
C LEU A 171 11.80 -12.09 3.61
N GLN A 172 10.79 -11.57 2.90
CA GLN A 172 9.66 -12.40 2.47
C GLN A 172 10.12 -13.50 1.51
N GLN A 173 11.00 -13.17 0.55
CA GLN A 173 11.53 -14.16 -0.37
C GLN A 173 12.28 -15.27 0.36
N PHE A 174 13.15 -14.91 1.31
CA PHE A 174 13.83 -15.88 2.15
C PHE A 174 12.85 -16.78 2.92
N LEU A 175 11.85 -16.18 3.58
CA LEU A 175 10.90 -16.93 4.40
C LEU A 175 10.05 -17.89 3.55
N ASP A 176 9.65 -17.48 2.36
CA ASP A 176 8.92 -18.33 1.42
C ASP A 176 9.79 -19.53 0.98
N GLU A 177 11.07 -19.30 0.66
CA GLU A 177 12.02 -20.37 0.29
C GLU A 177 12.33 -21.30 1.47
N TYR A 178 12.54 -20.75 2.67
CA TYR A 178 12.84 -21.53 3.87
C TYR A 178 11.68 -22.44 4.26
N LEU A 179 10.45 -21.92 4.28
CA LEU A 179 9.24 -22.65 4.71
C LEU A 179 8.72 -23.63 3.66
N ALA A 180 9.21 -23.57 2.43
CA ALA A 180 8.97 -24.62 1.45
C ALA A 180 9.71 -25.93 1.82
N ALA A 181 10.81 -25.84 2.59
CA ALA A 181 11.66 -26.98 2.94
C ALA A 181 11.68 -27.31 4.45
N HIS A 182 11.16 -26.43 5.30
CA HIS A 182 11.22 -26.54 6.76
C HIS A 182 9.85 -26.29 7.40
N PRO A 183 9.55 -26.88 8.57
CA PRO A 183 8.31 -26.62 9.27
C PRO A 183 8.24 -25.17 9.78
N GLY A 184 7.08 -24.55 9.61
CA GLY A 184 6.77 -23.27 10.21
C GLY A 184 5.59 -22.59 9.51
N LYS A 185 5.05 -21.54 10.13
CA LYS A 185 3.97 -20.72 9.57
C LYS A 185 4.28 -19.25 9.78
N ILE A 186 4.06 -18.44 8.75
CA ILE A 186 4.21 -16.98 8.83
C ILE A 186 2.90 -16.36 9.28
N ASP A 187 2.98 -15.59 10.36
CA ASP A 187 1.97 -14.64 10.79
C ASP A 187 2.42 -13.20 10.51
N TYR A 188 1.44 -12.36 10.19
CA TYR A 188 1.61 -10.95 9.84
C TYR A 188 1.11 -10.08 10.99
N ILE A 189 2.03 -9.40 11.66
CA ILE A 189 1.74 -8.74 12.94
C ILE A 189 1.81 -7.23 12.81
N HIS A 190 0.82 -6.54 13.38
CA HIS A 190 0.80 -5.09 13.52
C HIS A 190 1.30 -4.73 14.92
N GLY A 191 2.23 -3.78 15.01
CA GLY A 191 2.75 -3.28 16.28
C GLY A 191 3.91 -4.10 16.86
N ASP A 192 4.90 -3.37 17.36
CA ASP A 192 6.15 -3.92 17.88
C ASP A 192 5.93 -4.84 19.09
N GLU A 193 5.03 -4.48 20.01
CA GLU A 193 4.81 -5.22 21.26
C GLU A 193 4.11 -6.56 21.03
N ASP A 194 3.13 -6.60 20.12
CA ASP A 194 2.44 -7.83 19.76
C ASP A 194 3.42 -8.82 19.11
N LEU A 195 4.32 -8.33 18.24
CA LEU A 195 5.39 -9.15 17.69
C LEU A 195 6.29 -9.72 18.78
N LYS A 196 6.79 -8.88 19.70
CA LYS A 196 7.69 -9.33 20.77
C LYS A 196 7.02 -10.37 21.66
N ASN A 197 5.74 -10.19 21.97
CA ASN A 197 4.97 -11.13 22.77
C ASN A 197 4.78 -12.48 22.07
N LEU A 198 4.50 -12.49 20.77
CA LEU A 198 4.37 -13.72 19.99
C LEU A 198 5.73 -14.42 19.81
N ALA A 199 6.80 -13.65 19.57
CA ALA A 199 8.15 -14.17 19.41
C ALA A 199 8.74 -14.80 20.69
N ARG A 200 8.16 -14.52 21.86
CA ARG A 200 8.53 -15.16 23.13
C ARG A 200 8.05 -16.62 23.26
N GLN A 201 7.11 -17.04 22.42
CA GLN A 201 6.60 -18.41 22.45
C GLN A 201 7.69 -19.40 22.08
N ASP A 202 7.55 -20.64 22.55
CA ASP A 202 8.44 -21.71 22.12
C ASP A 202 8.30 -21.94 20.61
N ARG A 203 9.42 -22.24 19.94
CA ARG A 203 9.48 -22.45 18.49
C ARG A 203 8.96 -21.28 17.66
N ALA A 204 9.25 -20.04 18.08
CA ALA A 204 8.87 -18.83 17.37
C ALA A 204 10.04 -17.84 17.18
N ILE A 205 10.01 -17.10 16.07
CA ILE A 205 10.91 -15.98 15.82
C ILE A 205 10.15 -14.82 15.15
N GLY A 206 10.33 -13.61 15.67
CA GLY A 206 9.78 -12.38 15.13
C GLY A 206 10.85 -11.52 14.46
N PHE A 207 10.52 -10.91 13.32
CA PHE A 207 11.33 -9.95 12.58
C PHE A 207 10.64 -8.60 12.54
N LEU A 208 11.27 -7.61 13.17
CA LEU A 208 10.79 -6.23 13.24
C LEU A 208 11.21 -5.48 11.98
N LEU A 209 10.25 -5.27 11.10
CA LEU A 209 10.41 -4.48 9.88
C LEU A 209 10.32 -2.98 10.17
N PRO A 210 11.17 -2.13 9.54
CA PRO A 210 11.10 -0.69 9.70
C PRO A 210 9.88 -0.12 8.97
N ALA A 211 9.43 1.06 9.39
CA ALA A 211 8.36 1.78 8.69
C ALA A 211 8.85 2.21 7.30
N MET A 212 8.05 1.91 6.27
CA MET A 212 8.35 2.30 4.91
C MET A 212 8.13 3.82 4.74
N ALA A 213 9.09 4.51 4.12
CA ALA A 213 8.90 5.92 3.81
C ALA A 213 7.94 6.10 2.62
N LYS A 214 7.07 7.12 2.67
CA LYS A 214 6.13 7.43 1.57
C LYS A 214 6.83 7.61 0.22
N SER A 215 8.06 8.15 0.22
CA SER A 215 8.89 8.32 -0.98
C SER A 215 9.30 7.00 -1.64
N GLN A 216 9.30 5.89 -0.89
CA GLN A 216 9.63 4.57 -1.40
C GLN A 216 8.45 3.90 -2.12
N LEU A 217 7.20 4.35 -1.91
CA LEU A 217 6.01 3.68 -2.48
C LEU A 217 6.08 3.65 -4.00
N PHE A 218 6.09 4.84 -4.60
CA PHE A 218 6.08 4.96 -6.06
C PHE A 218 7.36 4.40 -6.67
N ARG A 219 8.53 4.62 -6.03
CA ARG A 219 9.81 4.09 -6.52
C ARG A 219 9.82 2.56 -6.50
N GLY A 220 9.34 1.94 -5.43
CA GLY A 220 9.24 0.48 -5.32
C GLY A 220 8.29 -0.11 -6.36
N VAL A 221 7.13 0.51 -6.58
CA VAL A 221 6.19 0.06 -7.62
C VAL A 221 6.73 0.25 -9.03
N VAL A 222 7.42 1.37 -9.32
CA VAL A 222 8.01 1.60 -10.65
C VAL A 222 9.13 0.59 -10.93
N ALA A 223 10.01 0.33 -9.94
CA ALA A 223 11.14 -0.57 -10.10
C ALA A 223 10.74 -2.06 -10.16
N ASP A 224 9.87 -2.51 -9.24
CA ASP A 224 9.57 -3.92 -9.02
C ASP A 224 8.17 -4.32 -9.54
N GLY A 225 7.37 -3.36 -10.03
CA GLY A 225 6.02 -3.54 -10.56
C GLY A 225 4.93 -3.72 -9.50
N VAL A 226 5.15 -4.60 -8.52
CA VAL A 226 4.24 -4.83 -7.40
C VAL A 226 5.06 -4.88 -6.11
N LEU A 227 4.59 -4.16 -5.08
CA LEU A 227 5.22 -4.25 -3.77
C LEU A 227 5.07 -5.66 -3.17
N PRO A 228 6.04 -6.11 -2.36
CA PRO A 228 5.88 -7.33 -1.59
C PRO A 228 4.55 -7.36 -0.82
N ARG A 229 3.95 -8.54 -0.71
CA ARG A 229 2.66 -8.68 -0.03
C ARG A 229 2.83 -8.25 1.43
N LYS A 230 1.83 -7.53 1.95
CA LYS A 230 1.84 -7.07 3.35
C LYS A 230 3.12 -6.28 3.68
N THR A 231 3.53 -5.36 2.80
CA THR A 231 4.66 -4.43 3.02
C THR A 231 4.34 -3.47 4.16
N PHE A 232 3.20 -2.79 4.08
CA PHE A 232 2.73 -1.84 5.10
C PHE A 232 1.21 -1.89 5.23
N SER A 233 0.71 -1.35 6.34
CA SER A 233 -0.68 -0.94 6.51
C SER A 233 -0.76 0.58 6.37
N MET A 234 -1.79 1.07 5.67
CA MET A 234 -2.07 2.49 5.56
C MET A 234 -3.14 2.90 6.58
N GLY A 235 -2.86 3.92 7.38
CA GLY A 235 -3.75 4.45 8.43
C GLY A 235 -3.83 3.54 9.67
N HIS A 236 -4.24 4.11 10.80
CA HIS A 236 -4.37 3.35 12.04
C HIS A 236 -5.51 2.34 11.94
N ALA A 237 -5.34 1.14 12.52
CA ALA A 237 -6.40 0.12 12.55
C ALA A 237 -7.73 0.64 13.16
N ARG A 238 -7.64 1.61 14.08
CA ARG A 238 -8.79 2.29 14.69
C ARG A 238 -9.48 3.30 13.78
N GLU A 239 -8.89 3.71 12.66
CA GLU A 239 -9.47 4.69 11.75
C GLU A 239 -10.24 4.03 10.60
N LYS A 240 -10.01 2.73 10.35
CA LYS A 240 -10.68 1.90 9.33
C LYS A 240 -12.11 1.47 9.72
N ARG A 241 -12.85 2.31 10.45
CA ARG A 241 -14.16 1.95 11.03
C ARG A 241 -15.36 2.48 10.26
N TYR A 242 -15.17 3.51 9.43
CA TYR A 242 -16.27 4.18 8.74
C TYR A 242 -16.12 4.03 7.24
N TYR A 243 -17.19 3.59 6.59
CA TYR A 243 -17.32 3.57 5.14
C TYR A 243 -18.47 4.49 4.75
N LEU A 244 -18.21 5.45 3.87
CA LEU A 244 -19.26 6.29 3.30
C LEU A 244 -19.57 5.81 1.89
N GLU A 245 -20.79 5.34 1.67
CA GLU A 245 -21.26 4.93 0.34
C GLU A 245 -22.24 5.95 -0.22
N GLY A 246 -21.94 6.47 -1.41
CA GLY A 246 -22.89 7.24 -2.21
C GLY A 246 -23.68 6.33 -3.12
N ARG A 247 -24.98 6.13 -2.85
CA ARG A 247 -25.87 5.36 -3.72
C ARG A 247 -27.06 6.19 -4.19
N THR A 248 -27.33 6.18 -5.49
CA THR A 248 -28.59 6.68 -6.04
C THR A 248 -29.74 5.79 -5.56
N ILE A 249 -30.64 6.37 -4.76
CA ILE A 249 -31.89 5.71 -4.39
C ILE A 249 -32.81 5.76 -5.61
N LYS A 250 -33.35 4.60 -6.01
CA LYS A 250 -34.33 4.47 -7.09
C LYS A 250 -35.74 4.58 -6.54
#